data_AF-A0A7Y6ZUC6-F1
#
_entry.id   AF-A0A7Y6ZUC6-F1
#
_cell.length_a   1.000
_cell.length_b   1.000
_cell.length_c   1.000
_cell.angle_alpha   90.00
_cell.angle_beta   90.00
_cell.angle_gamma   90.00
#
_symmetry.space_group_name_H-M   'P 1'
#
loop_
_entity.id
_entity.type
_entity.pdbx_description
1 polymer ?
#
loop_
_entity_poly.entity_id
_entity_poly.type
_entity_poly.pdbx_seq_one_letter_code
_entity_poly.pdbx_strand_id
1 'polypeptide(L)'
;MSHSQFLTVPGSMARVLVIDDFIPGAEQLIDYAVNQPATPESAGLYPGLRTPAPPGYIKFSLHKINQVFSQHHEQKQLTEGESFFSMVTTREEALSPAQRMPHIDRPQPTEYAVVHYLCRPPHGGTSFYQFTPTGQSLIAEQDYEEYMASLALHVADCPPSPHYINGDSDLFKRVLSVDCRFNRAVIYPCALLHSGNIPHPFKPDLNPFTGRFTVTSFFR
;
A
#
# COMPACT_ATOMS: atom_id res chain seq x y z
N MET A 1 -24.47 -1.10 3.05
CA MET A 1 -23.66 -0.03 3.67
C MET A 1 -22.21 -0.53 3.66
N SER A 2 -21.25 0.28 3.21
CA SER A 2 -19.82 -0.09 3.26
C SER A 2 -19.39 -0.27 4.72
N HIS A 3 -18.80 -1.40 5.07
CA HIS A 3 -18.28 -1.64 6.41
C HIS A 3 -16.88 -1.00 6.54
N SER A 4 -16.71 -0.08 7.49
CA SER A 4 -15.42 0.58 7.77
C SER A 4 -14.95 0.29 9.19
N GLN A 5 -13.63 0.11 9.35
CA GLN A 5 -13.01 -0.08 10.66
C GLN A 5 -11.61 0.52 10.69
N PHE A 6 -11.16 0.90 11.89
CA PHE A 6 -9.80 1.36 12.14
C PHE A 6 -9.03 0.33 12.95
N LEU A 7 -7.83 0.01 12.51
CA LEU A 7 -6.92 -0.93 13.15
C LEU A 7 -5.70 -0.15 13.65
N THR A 8 -5.39 -0.24 14.94
CA THR A 8 -4.18 0.40 15.50
C THR A 8 -2.94 -0.39 15.11
N VAL A 9 -1.88 0.29 14.68
CA VAL A 9 -0.60 -0.35 14.33
C VAL A 9 0.30 -0.41 15.58
N PRO A 10 0.61 -1.61 16.10
CA PRO A 10 1.52 -1.76 17.24
C PRO A 10 2.85 -1.05 17.02
N GLY A 11 3.42 -0.46 18.07
CA GLY A 11 4.65 0.36 17.98
C GLY A 11 4.42 1.78 17.46
N SER A 12 3.16 2.23 17.33
CA SER A 12 2.82 3.61 17.01
C SER A 12 1.41 3.98 17.52
N MET A 13 1.05 5.26 17.43
CA MET A 13 -0.35 5.72 17.61
C MET A 13 -1.13 5.78 16.28
N ALA A 14 -0.49 5.37 15.18
CA ALA A 14 -1.11 5.41 13.87
C ALA A 14 -2.15 4.31 13.71
N ARG A 15 -3.11 4.57 12.83
CA ARG A 15 -4.23 3.68 12.55
C ARG A 15 -4.36 3.46 11.05
N VAL A 16 -4.74 2.25 10.68
CA VAL A 16 -5.09 1.86 9.32
C VAL A 16 -6.60 1.82 9.21
N LEU A 17 -7.16 2.57 8.27
CA LEU A 17 -8.58 2.52 7.93
C LEU A 17 -8.80 1.45 6.85
N VAL A 18 -9.72 0.53 7.10
CA VAL A 18 -10.17 -0.46 6.12
C VAL A 18 -11.62 -0.18 5.77
N ILE A 19 -11.93 -0.07 4.47
CA ILE A 19 -13.29 0.10 3.97
C ILE A 19 -13.58 -1.03 2.98
N ASP A 20 -14.55 -1.88 3.31
CA ASP A 20 -15.09 -2.88 2.38
C ASP A 20 -16.19 -2.27 1.51
N ASP A 21 -16.29 -2.77 0.28
CA ASP A 21 -17.22 -2.28 -0.74
C ASP A 21 -17.04 -0.76 -0.98
N PHE A 22 -15.79 -0.36 -1.21
CA PHE A 22 -15.31 1.03 -1.19
C PHE A 22 -16.02 1.93 -2.20
N ILE A 23 -16.08 1.53 -3.47
CA ILE A 23 -16.74 2.27 -4.56
C ILE A 23 -17.88 1.44 -5.16
N PRO A 24 -19.00 2.05 -5.59
CA PRO A 24 -19.99 1.36 -6.40
C PRO A 24 -19.41 0.97 -7.77
N GLY A 25 -19.76 -0.22 -8.27
CA GLY A 25 -19.37 -0.67 -9.61
C GLY A 25 -17.85 -0.84 -9.79
N ALA A 26 -17.14 -1.37 -8.80
CA ALA A 26 -15.68 -1.55 -8.86
C ALA A 26 -15.20 -2.38 -10.06
N GLU A 27 -16.04 -3.27 -10.59
CA GLU A 27 -15.80 -4.01 -11.83
C GLU A 27 -15.56 -3.08 -13.02
N GLN A 28 -16.28 -1.95 -13.08
CA GLN A 28 -16.16 -0.97 -14.17
C GLN A 28 -14.80 -0.27 -14.18
N LEU A 29 -14.07 -0.26 -13.05
CA LEU A 29 -12.69 0.23 -13.01
C LEU A 29 -11.74 -0.70 -13.78
N ILE A 30 -11.97 -2.01 -13.72
CA ILE A 30 -11.20 -2.99 -14.49
C ILE A 30 -11.52 -2.83 -15.97
N ASP A 31 -12.81 -2.76 -16.31
CA ASP A 31 -13.24 -2.55 -17.70
C ASP A 31 -12.67 -1.24 -18.26
N TYR A 32 -12.67 -0.16 -17.48
CA TYR A 32 -12.05 1.09 -17.88
C TYR A 32 -10.55 0.89 -18.16
N ALA A 33 -9.81 0.25 -17.25
CA ALA A 33 -8.37 0.06 -17.40
C ALA A 33 -8.01 -0.74 -18.67
N VAL A 34 -8.79 -1.76 -19.02
CA VAL A 34 -8.58 -2.60 -20.21
C VAL A 34 -8.90 -1.86 -21.52
N ASN A 35 -9.82 -0.90 -21.48
CA ASN A 35 -10.25 -0.17 -22.67
C ASN A 35 -9.48 1.14 -22.93
N GLN A 36 -8.55 1.53 -22.05
CA GLN A 36 -7.75 2.73 -22.28
C GLN A 36 -6.49 2.42 -23.11
N PRO A 37 -6.16 3.25 -24.11
CA PRO A 37 -4.83 3.26 -24.70
C PRO A 37 -3.88 3.88 -23.68
N ALA A 38 -3.38 3.07 -22.76
CA ALA A 38 -2.38 3.49 -21.78
C ALA A 38 -1.09 2.73 -22.07
N THR A 39 0.04 3.43 -22.00
CA THR A 39 1.36 2.81 -21.96
C THR A 39 1.72 2.64 -20.49
N PRO A 40 1.65 1.42 -19.93
CA PRO A 40 1.98 1.22 -18.53
C PRO A 40 3.48 1.38 -18.35
N GLU A 41 3.86 2.12 -17.31
CA GLU A 41 5.27 2.40 -17.02
C GLU A 41 5.68 1.81 -15.67
N SER A 42 6.95 1.39 -15.58
CA SER A 42 7.60 1.10 -14.30
C SER A 42 7.86 2.41 -13.58
N ALA A 43 7.40 2.54 -12.34
CA ALA A 43 7.47 3.80 -11.60
C ALA A 43 8.21 3.64 -10.26
N GLY A 44 9.43 4.15 -10.20
CA GLY A 44 10.22 4.24 -8.96
C GLY A 44 10.41 2.88 -8.28
N LEU A 45 10.07 2.79 -7.00
CA LEU A 45 10.18 1.56 -6.20
C LEU A 45 9.00 0.59 -6.39
N TYR A 46 7.93 0.99 -7.08
CA TYR A 46 6.79 0.10 -7.28
C TYR A 46 7.19 -1.10 -8.17
N PRO A 47 6.98 -2.35 -7.73
CA PRO A 47 7.46 -3.54 -8.43
C PRO A 47 6.50 -3.97 -9.55
N GLY A 48 6.24 -3.07 -10.50
CA GLY A 48 5.43 -3.37 -11.67
C GLY A 48 4.94 -2.14 -12.41
N LEU A 49 3.80 -2.30 -13.08
CA LEU A 49 3.26 -1.34 -14.03
C LEU A 49 2.23 -0.41 -13.38
N ARG A 50 2.25 0.86 -13.79
CA ARG A 50 1.25 1.85 -13.38
C ARG A 50 0.73 2.66 -14.56
N THR A 51 -0.54 3.04 -14.48
CA THR A 51 -1.19 4.01 -15.37
C THR A 51 -2.12 4.90 -14.56
N PRO A 52 -2.40 6.15 -14.99
CA PRO A 52 -3.36 7.01 -14.29
C PRO A 52 -4.74 6.35 -14.16
N ALA A 53 -5.35 6.44 -12.98
CA ALA A 53 -6.74 6.01 -12.77
C ALA A 53 -7.73 7.08 -13.30
N PRO A 54 -9.03 6.76 -13.45
CA PRO A 54 -10.01 7.70 -14.01
C PRO A 54 -10.15 8.94 -13.11
N PRO A 55 -10.29 10.16 -13.66
CA PRO A 55 -10.37 11.39 -12.86
C PRO A 55 -11.47 11.39 -11.79
N GLY A 56 -12.60 10.72 -12.06
CA GLY A 56 -13.71 10.59 -11.10
C GLY A 56 -13.35 9.81 -9.83
N TYR A 57 -12.33 8.95 -9.88
CA TYR A 57 -11.90 8.11 -8.76
C TYR A 57 -11.40 8.94 -7.56
N ILE A 58 -10.59 9.98 -7.82
CA ILE A 58 -10.03 10.85 -6.78
C ILE A 58 -11.15 11.57 -6.02
N LYS A 59 -12.08 12.20 -6.76
CA LYS A 59 -13.19 12.95 -6.15
C LYS A 59 -14.06 12.04 -5.27
N PHE A 60 -14.38 10.84 -5.75
CA PHE A 60 -15.15 9.88 -4.97
C PHE A 60 -14.39 9.44 -3.72
N SER A 61 -13.10 9.10 -3.86
CA SER A 61 -12.25 8.62 -2.77
C SER A 61 -12.12 9.66 -1.66
N LEU A 62 -11.84 10.91 -2.01
CA LEU A 62 -11.76 12.03 -1.06
C LEU A 62 -13.07 12.21 -0.31
N HIS A 63 -14.20 12.25 -1.01
CA HIS A 63 -15.52 12.36 -0.38
C HIS A 63 -15.77 11.20 0.60
N LYS A 64 -15.53 9.96 0.16
CA LYS A 64 -15.79 8.76 0.94
C LYS A 64 -14.89 8.66 2.18
N ILE A 65 -13.59 8.89 2.03
CA ILE A 65 -12.62 8.82 3.13
C ILE A 65 -12.91 9.92 4.15
N ASN A 66 -13.13 11.16 3.72
CA ASN A 66 -13.46 12.26 4.64
C ASN A 66 -14.78 12.03 5.37
N GLN A 67 -15.79 11.44 4.72
CA GLN A 67 -17.02 11.04 5.38
C GLN A 67 -16.74 10.05 6.53
N VAL A 68 -15.91 9.03 6.28
CA VAL A 68 -15.56 8.03 7.30
C VAL A 68 -14.71 8.65 8.42
N PHE A 69 -13.75 9.52 8.10
CA PHE A 69 -13.01 10.29 9.11
C PHE A 69 -13.95 11.09 10.01
N SER A 70 -14.91 11.82 9.43
CA SER A 70 -15.91 12.57 10.20
C SER A 70 -16.78 11.67 11.09
N GLN A 71 -17.24 10.52 10.58
CA GLN A 71 -18.04 9.54 11.33
C GLN A 71 -17.29 8.95 12.53
N HIS A 72 -15.97 8.83 12.43
CA HIS A 72 -15.11 8.33 13.50
C HIS A 72 -14.45 9.45 14.33
N HIS A 73 -14.88 10.71 14.16
CA HIS A 73 -14.35 11.89 14.86
C HIS A 73 -12.84 12.10 14.67
N GLU A 74 -12.29 11.66 13.56
CA GLU A 74 -10.91 11.96 13.17
C GLU A 74 -10.83 13.42 12.72
N GLN A 75 -9.97 14.22 13.34
CA GLN A 75 -9.78 15.64 13.01
C GLN A 75 -8.86 15.81 11.79
N LYS A 76 -9.32 15.32 10.64
CA LYS A 76 -8.54 15.23 9.39
C LYS A 76 -9.42 15.55 8.19
N GLN A 77 -8.85 16.17 7.17
CA GLN A 77 -9.53 16.43 5.91
C GLN A 77 -8.53 16.37 4.76
N LEU A 78 -8.78 15.46 3.82
CA LEU A 78 -8.01 15.31 2.60
C LEU A 78 -8.68 16.12 1.49
N THR A 79 -7.91 16.83 0.67
CA THR A 79 -8.43 17.79 -0.31
C THR A 79 -7.97 17.49 -1.73
N GLU A 80 -6.81 16.86 -1.90
CA GLU A 80 -6.24 16.57 -3.20
C GLU A 80 -5.43 15.28 -3.19
N GLY A 81 -5.01 14.85 -4.38
CA GLY A 81 -4.18 13.67 -4.50
C GLY A 81 -4.05 13.16 -5.93
N GLU A 82 -3.52 11.95 -6.01
CA GLU A 82 -3.19 11.26 -7.25
C GLU A 82 -3.57 9.78 -7.12
N SER A 83 -3.93 9.16 -8.23
CA SER A 83 -4.39 7.76 -8.24
C SER A 83 -3.97 7.05 -9.51
N PHE A 84 -3.53 5.80 -9.36
CA PHE A 84 -2.96 5.01 -10.44
C PHE A 84 -3.51 3.59 -10.39
N PHE A 85 -3.99 3.08 -11.52
CA PHE A 85 -4.06 1.64 -11.71
C PHE A 85 -2.66 1.07 -11.57
N SER A 86 -2.54 0.01 -10.78
CA SER A 86 -1.26 -0.52 -10.34
C SER A 86 -1.31 -2.04 -10.34
N MET A 87 -0.35 -2.64 -11.05
CA MET A 87 -0.24 -4.09 -11.20
C MET A 87 1.17 -4.54 -10.87
N VAL A 88 1.30 -5.49 -9.95
CA VAL A 88 2.60 -6.08 -9.64
C VAL A 88 2.96 -7.04 -10.76
N THR A 89 4.11 -6.82 -11.39
CA THR A 89 4.57 -7.63 -12.54
C THR A 89 6.04 -8.03 -12.45
N THR A 90 6.81 -7.41 -11.55
CA THR A 90 8.22 -7.75 -11.35
C THR A 90 8.34 -9.17 -10.79
N ARG A 91 9.20 -9.98 -11.39
CA ARG A 91 9.51 -11.32 -10.86
C ARG A 91 10.45 -11.21 -9.67
N GLU A 92 10.39 -12.18 -8.76
CA GLU A 92 11.23 -12.21 -7.56
C GLU A 92 12.73 -12.09 -7.89
N GLU A 93 13.18 -12.76 -8.96
CA GLU A 93 14.58 -12.74 -9.41
C GLU A 93 15.02 -11.35 -9.92
N ALA A 94 14.08 -10.49 -10.30
CA ALA A 94 14.31 -9.15 -10.81
C ALA A 94 14.07 -8.04 -9.76
N LEU A 95 13.68 -8.39 -8.53
CA LEU A 95 13.47 -7.41 -7.48
C LEU A 95 14.78 -6.74 -7.08
N SER A 96 14.77 -5.42 -6.92
CA SER A 96 15.85 -4.74 -6.21
C SER A 96 15.80 -5.06 -4.70
N PRO A 97 16.89 -4.89 -3.94
CA PRO A 97 16.87 -5.06 -2.49
C PRO A 97 15.78 -4.23 -1.79
N ALA A 98 15.55 -3.00 -2.23
CA ALA A 98 14.51 -2.12 -1.68
C ALA A 98 13.08 -2.67 -1.89
N GLN A 99 12.84 -3.41 -2.98
CA GLN A 99 11.53 -4.02 -3.26
C GLN A 99 11.26 -5.30 -2.44
N ARG A 100 12.27 -5.81 -1.72
CA ARG A 100 12.21 -7.03 -0.90
C ARG A 100 11.98 -6.75 0.58
N MET A 101 11.85 -5.48 0.97
CA MET A 101 11.69 -5.07 2.36
C MET A 101 10.55 -4.04 2.53
N PRO A 102 10.06 -3.82 3.76
CA PRO A 102 9.11 -2.75 4.04
C PRO A 102 9.68 -1.38 3.73
N HIS A 103 8.81 -0.45 3.36
CA HIS A 103 9.15 0.95 3.10
C HIS A 103 8.09 1.87 3.70
N ILE A 104 8.43 3.16 3.75
CA ILE A 104 7.47 4.25 3.86
C ILE A 104 7.34 4.90 2.49
N ASP A 105 6.18 5.47 2.18
CA ASP A 105 6.00 6.22 0.92
C ASP A 105 6.66 7.60 1.04
N ARG A 106 6.37 8.28 2.16
CA ARG A 106 6.87 9.62 2.51
C ARG A 106 6.92 9.74 4.04
N PRO A 107 7.85 10.51 4.63
CA PRO A 107 7.89 10.75 6.07
C PRO A 107 6.83 11.78 6.52
N GLN A 108 5.62 11.72 5.95
CA GLN A 108 4.51 12.64 6.16
C GLN A 108 3.32 11.91 6.84
N PRO A 109 3.15 12.02 8.17
CA PRO A 109 2.08 11.32 8.89
C PRO A 109 0.66 11.80 8.59
N THR A 110 0.53 12.97 7.96
CA THR A 110 -0.75 13.60 7.58
C THR A 110 -1.16 13.29 6.14
N GLU A 111 -0.25 12.78 5.32
CA GLU A 111 -0.57 12.26 3.98
C GLU A 111 -0.96 10.78 4.08
N TYR A 112 -1.90 10.33 3.25
CA TYR A 112 -2.44 8.98 3.29
C TYR A 112 -2.25 8.25 1.97
N ALA A 113 -1.66 7.05 2.06
CA ALA A 113 -1.65 6.08 0.99
C ALA A 113 -2.93 5.24 1.02
N VAL A 114 -3.40 4.84 -0.16
CA VAL A 114 -4.54 3.95 -0.35
C VAL A 114 -4.17 2.82 -1.28
N VAL A 115 -4.43 1.59 -0.84
CA VAL A 115 -4.44 0.40 -1.70
C VAL A 115 -5.87 -0.09 -1.81
N HIS A 116 -6.50 0.16 -2.97
CA HIS A 116 -7.83 -0.35 -3.31
C HIS A 116 -7.70 -1.61 -4.15
N TYR A 117 -8.10 -2.74 -3.61
CA TYR A 117 -7.96 -4.04 -4.26
C TYR A 117 -9.07 -4.26 -5.29
N LEU A 118 -8.66 -4.43 -6.54
CA LEU A 118 -9.51 -4.89 -7.65
C LEU A 118 -9.27 -6.39 -7.94
N CYS A 119 -8.51 -7.05 -7.08
CA CYS A 119 -8.25 -8.48 -7.12
C CYS A 119 -8.86 -9.19 -5.92
N ARG A 120 -8.84 -10.53 -5.93
CA ARG A 120 -9.37 -11.40 -4.88
C ARG A 120 -8.23 -12.21 -4.23
N PRO A 121 -8.46 -12.90 -3.11
CA PRO A 121 -7.57 -13.98 -2.71
C PRO A 121 -7.32 -14.93 -3.89
N PRO A 122 -6.07 -15.38 -4.14
CA PRO A 122 -4.99 -15.49 -3.16
C PRO A 122 -3.90 -14.41 -3.23
N HIS A 123 -4.11 -13.21 -3.82
CA HIS A 123 -3.02 -12.24 -4.09
C HIS A 123 -2.39 -11.50 -2.88
N GLY A 124 -2.52 -12.06 -1.67
CA GLY A 124 -2.02 -11.46 -0.43
C GLY A 124 -2.86 -10.26 0.02
N GLY A 125 -2.21 -9.17 0.39
CA GLY A 125 -2.81 -7.99 1.00
C GLY A 125 -1.76 -6.89 1.21
N THR A 126 -1.87 -6.15 2.31
CA THR A 126 -0.88 -5.18 2.78
C THR A 126 -0.57 -5.49 4.24
N SER A 127 0.72 -5.59 4.55
CA SER A 127 1.22 -5.76 5.90
C SER A 127 1.97 -4.53 6.36
N PHE A 128 1.91 -4.28 7.67
CA PHE A 128 2.59 -3.19 8.35
C PHE A 128 3.62 -3.78 9.30
N TYR A 129 4.73 -3.07 9.44
CA TYR A 129 5.92 -3.58 10.07
C TYR A 129 6.44 -2.62 11.13
N GLN A 130 7.17 -3.19 12.09
CA GLN A 130 8.01 -2.49 13.03
C GLN A 130 9.46 -2.77 12.65
N PHE A 131 10.28 -1.73 12.57
CA PHE A 131 11.72 -1.85 12.40
C PHE A 131 12.34 -2.26 13.73
N THR A 132 12.89 -3.47 13.81
CA THR A 132 13.35 -4.07 15.07
C THR A 132 14.42 -3.23 15.79
N PRO A 133 15.42 -2.64 15.12
CA PRO A 133 16.47 -1.87 15.80
C PRO A 133 15.98 -0.67 16.62
N THR A 134 14.94 0.04 16.16
CA THR A 134 14.41 1.23 16.86
C THR A 134 13.04 1.00 17.49
N GLY A 135 12.35 -0.08 17.14
CA GLY A 135 10.98 -0.35 17.58
C GLY A 135 9.94 0.58 16.93
N GLN A 136 10.29 1.31 15.88
CA GLN A 136 9.36 2.22 15.20
C GLN A 136 8.56 1.51 14.11
N SER A 137 7.25 1.77 14.06
CA SER A 137 6.38 1.37 12.93
C SER A 137 5.98 2.56 12.04
N LEU A 138 6.16 3.78 12.54
CA LEU A 138 5.93 5.04 11.83
C LEU A 138 7.22 5.86 11.85
N ILE A 139 7.65 6.31 10.68
CA ILE A 139 8.87 7.10 10.48
C ILE A 139 8.46 8.47 9.96
N ALA A 140 8.42 9.46 10.85
CA ALA A 140 8.10 10.85 10.51
C ALA A 140 9.37 11.62 10.11
N GLU A 141 9.20 12.84 9.62
CA GLU A 141 10.28 13.68 9.10
C GLU A 141 11.45 13.84 10.08
N GLN A 142 11.17 14.04 11.37
CA GLN A 142 12.22 14.18 12.38
C GLN A 142 13.03 12.90 12.65
N ASP A 143 12.48 11.73 12.33
CA ASP A 143 13.10 10.42 12.58
C ASP A 143 13.71 9.82 11.30
N TYR A 144 13.46 10.42 10.13
CA TYR A 144 13.74 9.82 8.82
C TYR A 144 15.23 9.61 8.55
N GLU A 145 16.07 10.60 8.87
CA GLU A 145 17.52 10.51 8.62
C GLU A 145 18.17 9.42 9.48
N GLU A 146 17.83 9.36 10.77
CA GLU A 146 18.30 8.33 11.69
C GLU A 146 17.82 6.94 11.26
N TYR A 147 16.54 6.82 10.87
CA TYR A 147 16.00 5.57 10.34
C TYR A 147 16.77 5.11 9.09
N MET A 148 17.00 5.98 8.12
CA MET A 148 17.71 5.62 6.88
C MET A 148 19.16 5.23 7.13
N ALA A 149 19.86 5.94 8.02
CA ALA A 149 21.23 5.59 8.42
C ALA A 149 21.27 4.22 9.12
N SER A 150 20.35 3.97 10.06
CA SER A 150 20.24 2.69 10.76
C SER A 150 19.88 1.55 9.80
N LEU A 151 18.94 1.75 8.88
CA LEU A 151 18.57 0.77 7.87
C LEU A 151 19.77 0.40 6.98
N ALA A 152 20.53 1.39 6.50
CA ALA A 152 21.68 1.16 5.64
C ALA A 152 22.78 0.32 6.33
N LEU A 153 23.02 0.58 7.62
CA LEU A 153 23.97 -0.20 8.43
C LEU A 153 23.52 -1.67 8.55
N HIS A 154 22.26 -1.90 8.93
CA HIS A 154 21.78 -3.25 9.21
C HIS A 154 21.54 -4.09 7.96
N VAL A 155 21.10 -3.49 6.84
CA VAL A 155 20.87 -4.22 5.58
C VAL A 155 22.18 -4.75 4.97
N ALA A 156 23.31 -4.11 5.26
CA ALA A 156 24.62 -4.62 4.83
C ALA A 156 24.96 -5.97 5.50
N ASP A 157 24.61 -6.14 6.78
CA ASP A 157 24.87 -7.36 7.55
C ASP A 157 23.74 -8.40 7.41
N CYS A 158 22.50 -7.95 7.21
CA CYS A 158 21.30 -8.78 7.11
C CYS A 158 20.55 -8.49 5.80
N PRO A 159 21.06 -8.95 4.64
CA PRO A 159 20.42 -8.67 3.36
C PRO A 159 19.02 -9.31 3.26
N PRO A 160 18.04 -8.65 2.64
CA PRO A 160 16.69 -9.19 2.53
C PRO A 160 16.65 -10.44 1.63
N SER A 161 15.77 -11.38 1.99
CA SER A 161 15.52 -12.59 1.19
C SER A 161 15.14 -12.25 -0.26
N PRO A 162 15.47 -13.09 -1.26
CA PRO A 162 15.30 -12.78 -2.68
C PRO A 162 13.84 -12.87 -3.18
N HIS A 163 12.88 -12.60 -2.31
CA HIS A 163 11.44 -12.66 -2.60
C HIS A 163 10.76 -11.42 -2.03
N TYR A 164 9.48 -11.23 -2.37
CA TYR A 164 8.65 -10.26 -1.66
C TYR A 164 8.59 -10.61 -0.17
N ILE A 165 8.73 -9.62 0.71
CA ILE A 165 8.56 -9.87 2.14
C ILE A 165 7.13 -10.31 2.45
N ASN A 166 6.99 -11.44 3.14
CA ASN A 166 5.71 -11.99 3.54
C ASN A 166 5.82 -12.73 4.88
N GLY A 167 5.85 -11.96 5.97
CA GLY A 167 6.15 -12.47 7.29
C GLY A 167 7.21 -11.60 7.95
N ASP A 168 7.79 -12.10 9.03
CA ASP A 168 8.87 -11.42 9.72
C ASP A 168 10.21 -11.61 8.98
N SER A 169 11.15 -10.71 9.25
CA SER A 169 12.58 -10.87 8.96
C SER A 169 13.39 -10.42 10.17
N ASP A 170 14.72 -10.58 10.12
CA ASP A 170 15.60 -10.16 11.22
C ASP A 170 15.46 -8.67 11.56
N LEU A 171 15.23 -7.83 10.54
CA LEU A 171 15.11 -6.38 10.69
C LEU A 171 13.67 -5.88 10.85
N PHE A 172 12.67 -6.68 10.46
CA PHE A 172 11.29 -6.24 10.40
C PHE A 172 10.33 -7.26 10.99
N LYS A 173 9.58 -6.84 12.00
CA LYS A 173 8.49 -7.64 12.56
C LYS A 173 7.16 -7.21 11.95
N ARG A 174 6.38 -8.14 11.40
CA ARG A 174 5.01 -7.87 10.95
C ARG A 174 4.11 -7.68 12.16
N VAL A 175 3.52 -6.50 12.27
CA VAL A 175 2.68 -6.12 13.43
C VAL A 175 1.20 -6.04 13.10
N LEU A 176 0.85 -5.87 11.83
CA LEU A 176 -0.53 -5.87 11.35
C LEU A 176 -0.55 -6.38 9.90
N SER A 177 -1.64 -7.05 9.51
CA SER A 177 -1.88 -7.43 8.12
C SER A 177 -3.35 -7.29 7.78
N VAL A 178 -3.64 -6.82 6.57
CA VAL A 178 -4.98 -6.74 6.02
C VAL A 178 -5.00 -7.45 4.69
N ASP A 179 -5.73 -8.56 4.63
CA ASP A 179 -5.87 -9.35 3.41
C ASP A 179 -6.60 -8.58 2.32
N CYS A 180 -6.22 -8.84 1.07
CA CYS A 180 -6.96 -8.34 -0.07
C CYS A 180 -8.38 -8.93 -0.07
N ARG A 181 -9.32 -8.09 -0.48
CA ARG A 181 -10.68 -8.46 -0.81
C ARG A 181 -11.10 -7.58 -1.96
N PHE A 182 -11.82 -8.13 -2.93
CA PHE A 182 -12.31 -7.33 -4.04
C PHE A 182 -13.13 -6.15 -3.51
N ASN A 183 -12.83 -4.95 -4.01
CA ASN A 183 -13.41 -3.68 -3.60
C ASN A 183 -13.13 -3.26 -2.14
N ARG A 184 -12.05 -3.77 -1.53
CA ARG A 184 -11.54 -3.27 -0.24
C ARG A 184 -10.51 -2.17 -0.47
N ALA A 185 -10.64 -1.06 0.24
CA ALA A 185 -9.59 -0.05 0.36
C ALA A 185 -8.91 -0.16 1.73
N VAL A 186 -7.58 -0.15 1.72
CA VAL A 186 -6.72 -0.07 2.91
C VAL A 186 -6.02 1.28 2.86
N ILE A 187 -6.31 2.13 3.83
CA ILE A 187 -5.89 3.53 3.90
C ILE A 187 -5.01 3.74 5.14
N TYR A 188 -3.84 4.32 4.97
CA TYR A 188 -2.85 4.43 6.04
C TYR A 188 -1.93 5.65 5.85
N PRO A 189 -1.40 6.25 6.92
CA PRO A 189 -0.40 7.31 6.81
C PRO A 189 0.80 6.89 5.95
N CYS A 190 1.25 7.75 5.03
CA CYS A 190 2.41 7.51 4.17
C CYS A 190 3.69 7.19 4.95
N ALA A 191 3.78 7.68 6.19
CA ALA A 191 4.88 7.47 7.11
C ALA A 191 4.91 6.08 7.78
N LEU A 192 3.91 5.22 7.56
CA LEU A 192 3.90 3.86 8.12
C LEU A 192 4.78 2.91 7.31
N LEU A 193 5.56 2.09 8.02
CA LEU A 193 6.32 1.00 7.43
C LEU A 193 5.37 -0.10 6.97
N HIS A 194 5.38 -0.37 5.66
CA HIS A 194 4.46 -1.30 5.05
C HIS A 194 5.07 -2.00 3.83
N SER A 195 4.41 -3.08 3.41
CA SER A 195 4.68 -3.76 2.13
C SER A 195 3.48 -4.60 1.71
N GLY A 196 3.36 -4.85 0.40
CA GLY A 196 2.48 -5.91 -0.08
C GLY A 196 3.03 -7.28 0.34
N ASN A 197 2.25 -8.05 1.10
CA ASN A 197 2.61 -9.42 1.50
C ASN A 197 2.25 -10.41 0.38
N ILE A 198 2.94 -10.26 -0.75
CA ILE A 198 2.71 -11.07 -1.96
C ILE A 198 3.17 -12.51 -1.69
N PRO A 199 2.36 -13.54 -2.00
CA PRO A 199 2.76 -14.92 -1.77
C PRO A 199 3.98 -15.33 -2.60
N HIS A 200 4.86 -16.10 -1.98
CA HIS A 200 5.93 -16.83 -2.65
C HIS A 200 5.47 -18.28 -2.96
N PRO A 201 5.73 -18.82 -4.16
CA PRO A 201 6.36 -18.17 -5.31
C PRO A 201 5.40 -17.22 -6.03
N PHE A 202 5.86 -16.00 -6.33
CA PHE A 202 5.09 -15.07 -7.14
C PHE A 202 5.22 -15.37 -8.64
N LYS A 203 4.06 -15.47 -9.31
CA LYS A 203 3.98 -15.57 -10.78
C LYS A 203 3.22 -14.35 -11.30
N PRO A 204 3.86 -13.45 -12.06
CA PRO A 204 3.18 -12.31 -12.67
C PRO A 204 2.05 -12.77 -13.58
N ASP A 205 0.92 -12.08 -13.48
CA ASP A 205 -0.20 -12.20 -14.40
C ASP A 205 -0.60 -10.77 -14.82
N LEU A 206 -0.46 -10.50 -16.12
CA LEU A 206 -0.74 -9.18 -16.70
C LEU A 206 -2.22 -8.95 -17.00
N ASN A 207 -3.09 -9.93 -16.74
CA ASN A 207 -4.52 -9.78 -16.91
C ASN A 207 -5.14 -9.09 -15.68
N PRO A 208 -5.72 -7.87 -15.82
CA PRO A 208 -6.35 -7.16 -14.70
C PRO A 208 -7.47 -7.92 -13.99
N PHE A 209 -8.10 -8.89 -14.66
CA PHE A 209 -9.17 -9.71 -14.08
C PHE A 209 -8.67 -10.84 -13.18
N THR A 210 -7.42 -11.29 -13.35
CA THR A 210 -6.87 -12.48 -12.66
C THR A 210 -5.56 -12.23 -11.95
N GLY A 211 -4.87 -11.11 -12.23
CA GLY A 211 -3.65 -10.70 -11.56
C GLY A 211 -3.89 -9.87 -10.29
N ARG A 212 -2.80 -9.52 -9.60
CA ARG A 212 -2.82 -8.59 -8.45
C ARG A 212 -3.00 -7.15 -8.95
N PHE A 213 -4.23 -6.82 -9.31
CA PHE A 213 -4.62 -5.51 -9.80
C PHE A 213 -5.23 -4.65 -8.69
N THR A 214 -4.77 -3.41 -8.59
CA THR A 214 -5.16 -2.46 -7.54
C THR A 214 -5.26 -1.04 -8.10
N VAL A 215 -5.94 -0.16 -7.38
CA VAL A 215 -5.70 1.29 -7.50
C VAL A 215 -4.85 1.71 -6.31
N THR A 216 -3.67 2.27 -6.57
CA THR A 216 -2.86 2.93 -5.54
C THR A 216 -3.14 4.42 -5.59
N SER A 217 -3.24 5.08 -4.44
CA SER A 217 -3.49 6.52 -4.39
C SER A 217 -2.78 7.17 -3.22
N PHE A 218 -2.51 8.47 -3.37
CA PHE A 218 -1.93 9.29 -2.33
C PHE A 218 -2.76 10.56 -2.18
N PHE A 219 -3.21 10.83 -0.96
CA PHE A 219 -4.09 11.95 -0.64
C PHE A 219 -3.49 12.82 0.47
N ARG A 220 -3.70 14.14 0.34
CA ARG A 220 -3.25 15.17 1.28
C ARG A 220 -4.37 16.16 1.55
#